data_AF-A0AAE0U809-F1
#
_entry.id   AF-A0AAE0U809-F1
#
_cell.length_a   1.000
_cell.length_b   1.000
_cell.length_c   1.000
_cell.angle_alpha   90.00
_cell.angle_beta   90.00
_cell.angle_gamma   90.00
#
_symmetry.space_group_name_H-M   'P 1'
#
loop_
_entity.id
_entity.type
_entity.pdbx_description
1 polymer ?
#
loop_
_entity_poly.entity_id
_entity_poly.type
_entity_poly.pdbx_seq_one_letter_code
_entity_poly.pdbx_strand_id
1 'polypeptide(L)'
;MAKEEGKEEGKKVAAPAQPRLILYSFDKDNTQHHFSSFVTKLQFRLRYAGITYESAFGSRPQAPKGKIPYVRFLDDSNELMGDSTLVAKRLIDAGEMEDLNAALSPEVRAHDLCLRSMIEDNMYFLLLYERWNENHKAMRDDGPWAHLRGGIRHVFVGFVFRFVRLMLYFQGTGRHSPEEIKRFQTEAIGALADLATAAKDKTTGRDTEPGQQKTPFWILGGEKPTEADFSLFGYLSGLLVTPTQPATVALIKSHPALVDYVERIHKTYFADFRDLGL
;
A
#
# COMPACT_ATOMS: atom_id res chain seq x y z
N MET A 1 23.33 -60.61 8.80
CA MET A 1 23.56 -59.32 8.13
C MET A 1 22.36 -58.44 8.41
N ALA A 2 22.52 -57.47 9.30
CA ALA A 2 21.47 -56.57 9.74
C ALA A 2 21.20 -55.50 8.66
N LYS A 3 19.92 -55.20 8.42
CA LYS A 3 19.49 -54.03 7.66
C LYS A 3 19.41 -52.85 8.62
N GLU A 4 20.17 -51.80 8.35
CA GLU A 4 20.02 -50.50 8.99
C GLU A 4 18.72 -49.84 8.49
N GLU A 5 17.82 -49.55 9.42
CA GLU A 5 16.69 -48.67 9.19
C GLU A 5 17.17 -47.22 9.27
N GLY A 6 17.21 -46.56 8.12
CA GLY A 6 17.45 -45.13 8.02
C GLY A 6 16.32 -44.35 8.69
N LYS A 7 16.64 -43.70 9.80
CA LYS A 7 15.75 -42.81 10.53
C LYS A 7 15.66 -41.50 9.73
N GLU A 8 14.52 -41.27 9.07
CA GLU A 8 14.18 -39.99 8.46
C GLU A 8 14.21 -38.90 9.54
N GLU A 9 15.23 -38.03 9.48
CA GLU A 9 15.27 -36.80 10.25
C GLU A 9 14.20 -35.86 9.70
N GLY A 10 13.05 -35.86 10.37
CA GLY A 10 11.98 -34.90 10.14
C GLY A 10 12.53 -33.48 10.20
N LYS A 11 12.45 -32.76 9.06
CA LYS A 11 12.70 -31.32 8.97
C LYS A 11 11.92 -30.61 10.07
N LYS A 12 12.64 -30.19 11.10
CA LYS A 12 12.12 -29.38 12.20
C LYS A 12 11.63 -28.06 11.58
N VAL A 13 10.32 -27.87 11.49
CA VAL A 13 9.71 -26.59 11.08
C VAL A 13 10.25 -25.55 12.06
N ALA A 14 10.98 -24.56 11.54
CA ALA A 14 11.50 -23.45 12.35
C ALA A 14 10.31 -22.77 13.03
N ALA A 15 10.41 -22.53 14.34
CA ALA A 15 9.41 -21.76 15.06
C ALA A 15 9.24 -20.39 14.37
N PRO A 16 8.01 -19.85 14.26
CA PRO A 16 7.80 -18.54 13.66
C PRO A 16 8.65 -17.51 14.40
N ALA A 17 9.43 -16.72 13.67
CA ALA A 17 10.23 -15.64 14.25
C ALA A 17 9.31 -14.69 15.04
N GLN A 18 9.70 -14.34 16.26
CA GLN A 18 8.89 -13.44 17.09
C GLN A 18 8.66 -12.10 16.37
N PRO A 19 7.46 -11.51 16.49
CA PRO A 19 7.15 -10.25 15.85
C PRO A 19 8.06 -9.15 16.39
N ARG A 20 8.60 -8.32 15.49
CA ARG A 20 9.48 -7.20 15.87
C ARG A 20 8.73 -5.93 16.22
N LEU A 21 7.50 -5.80 15.73
CA LEU A 21 6.66 -4.63 15.93
C LEU A 21 5.17 -4.97 15.84
N ILE A 22 4.34 -4.10 16.38
CA ILE A 22 2.89 -4.09 16.18
C ILE A 22 2.57 -2.97 15.19
N LEU A 23 1.97 -3.32 14.05
CA LEU A 23 1.44 -2.39 13.06
C LEU A 23 -0.02 -2.05 13.40
N TYR A 24 -0.28 -0.78 13.65
CA TYR A 24 -1.63 -0.27 13.89
C TYR A 24 -2.26 0.24 12.59
N SER A 25 -3.39 -0.34 12.20
CA SER A 25 -4.14 -0.02 10.98
C SER A 25 -5.63 0.21 11.23
N PHE A 26 -6.43 0.40 10.18
CA PHE A 26 -7.88 0.59 10.30
C PHE A 26 -8.66 -0.70 10.54
N ASP A 27 -8.04 -1.87 10.37
CA ASP A 27 -8.69 -3.17 10.52
C ASP A 27 -7.82 -4.10 11.35
N LYS A 28 -8.45 -5.02 12.10
CA LYS A 28 -7.70 -6.09 12.80
C LYS A 28 -7.30 -7.23 11.86
N ASP A 29 -7.93 -7.30 10.70
CA ASP A 29 -7.73 -8.39 9.75
C ASP A 29 -6.43 -8.17 8.96
N ASN A 30 -5.47 -9.08 9.13
CA ASN A 30 -4.22 -9.11 8.39
C ASN A 30 -4.27 -10.08 7.20
N THR A 31 -5.46 -10.35 6.66
CA THR A 31 -5.66 -11.25 5.50
C THR A 31 -6.18 -10.50 4.28
N GLN A 32 -6.14 -9.16 4.27
CA GLN A 32 -6.59 -8.36 3.14
C GLN A 32 -5.84 -7.04 3.07
N HIS A 33 -5.75 -6.47 1.87
CA HIS A 33 -5.21 -5.12 1.69
C HIS A 33 -6.10 -4.09 2.38
N HIS A 34 -5.51 -2.98 2.85
CA HIS A 34 -6.24 -1.96 3.57
C HIS A 34 -6.72 -0.82 2.66
N PHE A 35 -7.84 -0.21 3.05
CA PHE A 35 -8.37 1.03 2.45
C PHE A 35 -7.35 2.20 2.44
N SER A 36 -6.40 2.20 3.38
CA SER A 36 -5.35 3.20 3.49
C SER A 36 -4.09 2.75 2.74
N SER A 37 -3.75 3.50 1.69
CA SER A 37 -2.56 3.27 0.87
C SER A 37 -1.27 3.26 1.68
N PHE A 38 -1.19 4.07 2.73
CA PHE A 38 0.00 4.15 3.59
C PHE A 38 0.18 2.90 4.46
N VAL A 39 -0.92 2.25 4.87
CA VAL A 39 -0.84 0.99 5.63
C VAL A 39 -0.26 -0.09 4.72
N THR A 40 -0.83 -0.28 3.54
CA THR A 40 -0.37 -1.29 2.59
C THR A 40 1.06 -1.01 2.12
N LYS A 41 1.43 0.27 1.90
CA LYS A 41 2.83 0.69 1.64
C LYS A 41 3.78 0.16 2.72
N LEU A 42 3.46 0.39 3.99
CA LEU A 42 4.30 -0.06 5.10
C LEU A 42 4.31 -1.59 5.22
N GLN A 43 3.16 -2.26 5.09
CA GLN A 43 3.09 -3.73 5.09
C GLN A 43 3.95 -4.33 4.00
N PHE A 44 3.89 -3.79 2.79
CA PHE A 44 4.69 -4.27 1.67
C PHE A 44 6.18 -4.07 1.97
N ARG A 45 6.56 -2.91 2.53
CA ARG A 45 7.96 -2.65 2.86
C ARG A 45 8.51 -3.58 3.93
N LEU A 46 7.73 -3.87 4.96
CA LEU A 46 8.06 -4.85 6.01
C LEU A 46 8.19 -6.27 5.45
N ARG A 47 7.22 -6.69 4.62
CA ARG A 47 7.22 -8.01 3.97
C ARG A 47 8.42 -8.19 3.04
N TYR A 48 8.73 -7.19 2.23
CA TYR A 48 9.91 -7.20 1.36
C TYR A 48 11.22 -7.32 2.15
N ALA A 49 11.31 -6.67 3.33
CA ALA A 49 12.45 -6.76 4.22
C ALA A 49 12.47 -8.05 5.08
N GLY A 50 11.46 -8.91 4.98
CA GLY A 50 11.33 -10.12 5.82
C GLY A 50 11.07 -9.81 7.32
N ILE A 51 10.56 -8.62 7.64
CA ILE A 51 10.28 -8.21 9.01
C ILE A 51 8.90 -8.72 9.42
N THR A 52 8.87 -9.53 10.48
CA THR A 52 7.63 -10.03 11.10
C THR A 52 6.97 -8.95 11.96
N TYR A 53 5.65 -8.86 11.86
CA TYR A 53 4.84 -7.92 12.63
C TYR A 53 3.49 -8.52 13.02
N GLU A 54 2.92 -8.00 14.11
CA GLU A 54 1.51 -8.21 14.46
C GLU A 54 0.65 -7.05 13.96
N SER A 55 -0.61 -7.31 13.63
CA SER A 55 -1.56 -6.28 13.24
C SER A 55 -2.54 -5.98 14.37
N ALA A 56 -2.77 -4.70 14.64
CA ALA A 56 -3.71 -4.23 15.64
C ALA A 56 -4.57 -3.08 15.12
N PHE A 57 -5.76 -2.91 15.72
CA PHE A 57 -6.60 -1.76 15.40
C PHE A 57 -5.99 -0.49 15.99
N GLY A 58 -5.71 0.49 15.13
CA GLY A 58 -5.13 1.78 15.49
C GLY A 58 -6.16 2.80 15.95
N SER A 59 -5.74 3.63 16.90
CA SER A 59 -6.53 4.75 17.41
C SER A 59 -5.86 6.08 17.04
N ARG A 60 -6.54 6.92 16.24
CA ARG A 60 -5.98 8.24 15.83
C ARG A 60 -5.56 9.11 17.03
N PRO A 61 -6.35 9.24 18.12
CA PRO A 61 -5.91 9.98 19.30
C PRO A 61 -4.65 9.43 19.99
N GLN A 62 -4.37 8.12 19.83
CA GLN A 62 -3.17 7.49 20.40
C GLN A 62 -1.99 7.49 19.42
N ALA A 63 -2.24 7.80 18.14
CA ALA A 63 -1.20 7.83 17.13
C ALA A 63 -0.29 9.06 17.34
N PRO A 64 1.04 8.91 17.34
CA PRO A 64 2.00 10.00 17.62
C PRO A 64 1.82 11.25 16.74
N LYS A 65 1.32 11.07 15.51
CA LYS A 65 1.06 12.15 14.54
C LYS A 65 -0.43 12.36 14.24
N GLY A 66 -1.33 11.74 14.99
CA GLY A 66 -2.77 11.75 14.71
C GLY A 66 -3.18 11.00 13.44
N LYS A 67 -2.27 10.23 12.84
CA LYS A 67 -2.45 9.51 11.56
C LYS A 67 -2.16 8.01 11.70
N ILE A 68 -2.80 7.23 10.83
CA ILE A 68 -2.60 5.78 10.66
C ILE A 68 -1.96 5.58 9.27
N PRO A 69 -0.97 4.69 9.10
CA PRO A 69 -0.43 3.75 10.09
C PRO A 69 0.51 4.39 11.11
N TYR A 70 0.64 3.70 12.24
CA TYR A 70 1.76 3.84 13.18
C TYR A 70 2.16 2.47 13.70
N VAL A 71 3.35 2.34 14.27
CA VAL A 71 3.89 1.10 14.82
C VAL A 71 4.26 1.28 16.29
N ARG A 72 4.28 0.17 17.02
CA ARG A 72 4.99 0.03 18.29
C ARG A 72 6.13 -0.96 18.08
N PHE A 73 7.36 -0.54 18.33
CA PHE A 73 8.49 -1.46 18.31
C PHE A 73 8.48 -2.35 19.56
N LEU A 74 8.75 -3.65 19.38
CA LEU A 74 8.79 -4.64 20.46
C LEU A 74 10.24 -4.89 20.92
N ASP A 75 11.00 -3.82 21.06
CA ASP A 75 12.35 -3.78 21.61
C ASP A 75 12.36 -3.03 22.96
N ASP A 76 13.54 -2.82 23.55
CA ASP A 76 13.70 -2.14 24.84
C ASP A 76 13.15 -0.70 24.85
N SER A 77 13.01 -0.05 23.68
CA SER A 77 12.46 1.31 23.60
C SER A 77 10.95 1.35 23.77
N ASN A 78 10.25 0.30 23.32
CA ASN A 78 8.79 0.25 23.21
C ASN A 78 8.20 1.49 22.51
N GLU A 79 8.95 2.09 21.58
CA GLU A 79 8.63 3.37 20.95
C GLU A 79 7.38 3.27 20.05
N LEU A 80 6.52 4.29 20.12
CA LEU A 80 5.45 4.50 19.15
C LEU A 80 5.91 5.46 18.05
N MET A 81 5.89 5.01 16.80
CA MET A 81 6.27 5.82 15.64
C MET A 81 5.19 5.80 14.57
N GLY A 82 4.74 6.99 14.15
CA GLY A 82 3.84 7.16 13.00
C GLY A 82 4.58 7.66 11.77
N ASP A 83 3.89 7.64 10.62
CA ASP A 83 4.43 7.91 9.27
C ASP A 83 5.19 6.71 8.70
N SER A 84 4.70 6.15 7.59
CA SER A 84 5.28 4.94 6.99
C SER A 84 6.70 5.14 6.47
N THR A 85 7.05 6.35 6.01
CA THR A 85 8.39 6.67 5.52
C THR A 85 9.37 6.82 6.68
N LEU A 86 8.96 7.45 7.78
CA LEU A 86 9.80 7.56 8.98
C LEU A 86 10.02 6.21 9.66
N VAL A 87 8.99 5.36 9.72
CA VAL A 87 9.13 4.00 10.25
C VAL A 87 10.13 3.18 9.44
N ALA A 88 10.02 3.20 8.11
CA ALA A 88 10.99 2.53 7.24
C ALA A 88 12.41 3.09 7.44
N LYS A 89 12.55 4.42 7.51
CA LYS A 89 13.84 5.07 7.77
C LYS A 89 14.46 4.63 9.10
N ARG A 90 13.68 4.56 10.19
CA ARG A 90 14.19 4.05 11.48
C ARG A 90 14.75 2.65 11.32
N LEU A 91 13.99 1.75 10.69
CA LEU A 91 14.43 0.36 10.49
C LEU A 91 15.70 0.27 9.63
N ILE A 92 15.84 1.16 8.64
CA ILE A 92 17.07 1.30 7.85
C ILE A 92 18.25 1.77 8.72
N ASP A 93 18.06 2.84 9.49
CA ASP A 93 19.09 3.40 10.36
C ASP A 93 19.53 2.40 11.45
N ALA A 94 18.64 1.49 11.86
CA ALA A 94 18.93 0.39 12.78
C ALA A 94 19.60 -0.84 12.11
N GLY A 95 19.80 -0.84 10.79
CA GLY A 95 20.35 -1.96 10.04
C GLY A 95 19.41 -3.16 9.89
N GLU A 96 18.11 -2.97 10.16
CA GLU A 96 17.09 -4.02 10.10
C GLU A 96 16.40 -4.11 8.74
N MET A 97 16.58 -3.10 7.90
CA MET A 97 15.97 -2.96 6.59
C MET A 97 16.99 -2.40 5.59
N GLU A 98 17.07 -2.96 4.39
CA GLU A 98 17.94 -2.45 3.32
C GLU A 98 17.46 -1.05 2.88
N ASP A 99 18.37 -0.09 2.69
CA ASP A 99 18.06 1.17 2.00
C ASP A 99 18.05 0.94 0.48
N LEU A 100 16.86 0.85 -0.09
CA LEU A 100 16.66 0.59 -1.53
C LEU A 100 17.12 1.74 -2.40
N ASN A 101 17.19 2.96 -1.84
CA ASN A 101 17.52 4.16 -2.59
C ASN A 101 18.99 4.58 -2.43
N ALA A 102 19.76 3.92 -1.55
CA ALA A 102 21.16 4.26 -1.27
C ALA A 102 22.07 4.09 -2.49
N ALA A 103 21.90 3.00 -3.26
CA ALA A 103 22.74 2.66 -4.41
C ALA A 103 22.22 3.22 -5.75
N LEU A 104 21.10 3.94 -5.75
CA LEU A 104 20.52 4.50 -6.97
C LEU A 104 21.36 5.66 -7.51
N SER A 105 21.40 5.81 -8.84
CA SER A 105 21.98 6.99 -9.44
C SER A 105 21.19 8.24 -9.02
N PRO A 106 21.81 9.44 -8.99
CA PRO A 106 21.13 10.67 -8.59
C PRO A 106 19.85 10.95 -9.39
N GLU A 107 19.84 10.63 -10.68
CA GLU A 107 18.68 10.77 -11.56
C GLU A 107 17.54 9.81 -11.19
N VAL A 108 17.84 8.51 -11.02
CA VAL A 108 16.83 7.51 -10.66
C VAL A 108 16.24 7.80 -9.28
N ARG A 109 17.07 8.25 -8.33
CA ARG A 109 16.62 8.67 -7.01
C ARG A 109 15.71 9.92 -7.06
N ALA A 110 15.96 10.84 -7.98
CA ALA A 110 15.08 11.99 -8.20
C ALA A 110 13.73 11.53 -8.80
N HIS A 111 13.75 10.62 -9.78
CA HIS A 111 12.53 10.04 -10.35
C HIS A 111 11.70 9.28 -9.30
N ASP A 112 12.34 8.49 -8.43
CA ASP A 112 11.68 7.83 -7.28
C ASP A 112 10.95 8.85 -6.39
N LEU A 113 11.64 9.92 -5.99
CA LEU A 113 11.03 10.96 -5.16
C LEU A 113 9.87 11.65 -5.87
N CYS A 114 10.00 11.99 -7.14
CA CYS A 114 8.93 12.61 -7.93
C CYS A 114 7.69 11.70 -7.99
N LEU A 115 7.87 10.40 -8.22
CA LEU A 115 6.76 9.45 -8.24
C LEU A 115 6.09 9.32 -6.88
N ARG A 116 6.85 9.21 -5.79
CA ARG A 116 6.29 9.17 -4.44
C ARG A 116 5.50 10.43 -4.13
N SER A 117 6.04 11.61 -4.42
CA SER A 117 5.32 12.88 -4.23
C SER A 117 4.06 12.96 -5.09
N MET A 118 4.10 12.51 -6.35
CA MET A 118 2.92 12.46 -7.21
C MET A 118 1.83 11.55 -6.61
N ILE A 119 2.20 10.37 -6.12
CA ILE A 119 1.25 9.38 -5.59
C ILE A 119 0.69 9.84 -4.22
N GLU A 120 1.58 10.27 -3.32
CA GLU A 120 1.26 10.53 -1.91
C GLU A 120 0.73 11.94 -1.66
N ASP A 121 1.19 12.94 -2.42
CA ASP A 121 0.88 14.36 -2.20
C ASP A 121 -0.01 14.98 -3.29
N ASN A 122 -0.25 14.29 -4.41
CA ASN A 122 -1.19 14.73 -5.44
C ASN A 122 -2.36 13.73 -5.61
N MET A 123 -2.08 12.52 -6.10
CA MET A 123 -3.11 11.53 -6.42
C MET A 123 -3.92 11.10 -5.20
N TYR A 124 -3.30 11.05 -4.01
CA TYR A 124 -4.01 10.81 -2.76
C TYR A 124 -5.17 11.80 -2.51
N PHE A 125 -5.00 13.08 -2.85
CA PHE A 125 -6.06 14.08 -2.64
C PHE A 125 -7.14 14.00 -3.72
N LEU A 126 -6.78 13.63 -4.95
CA LEU A 126 -7.77 13.34 -6.01
C LEU A 126 -8.65 12.13 -5.61
N LEU A 127 -8.02 11.08 -5.07
CA LEU A 127 -8.72 9.93 -4.48
C LEU A 127 -9.64 10.35 -3.32
N LEU A 128 -9.16 11.18 -2.40
CA LEU A 128 -9.99 11.66 -1.30
C LEU A 128 -11.19 12.48 -1.80
N TYR A 129 -11.04 13.24 -2.88
CA TYR A 129 -12.14 13.94 -3.51
C TYR A 129 -13.21 12.96 -3.99
N GLU A 130 -12.85 11.93 -4.76
CA GLU A 130 -13.82 10.93 -5.24
C GLU A 130 -14.52 10.23 -4.06
N ARG A 131 -13.77 9.82 -3.04
CA ARG A 131 -14.32 9.16 -1.83
C ARG A 131 -15.34 10.03 -1.11
N TRP A 132 -14.98 11.28 -0.82
CA TRP A 132 -15.75 12.11 0.10
C TRP A 132 -16.75 13.02 -0.59
N ASN A 133 -16.47 13.52 -1.79
CA ASN A 133 -17.35 14.45 -2.49
C ASN A 133 -18.33 13.71 -3.41
N GLU A 134 -17.88 12.65 -4.09
CA GLU A 134 -18.71 11.95 -5.08
C GLU A 134 -19.35 10.69 -4.48
N ASN A 135 -18.63 9.96 -3.63
CA ASN A 135 -19.05 8.67 -3.09
C ASN A 135 -19.27 8.67 -1.58
N HIS A 136 -19.74 9.80 -1.02
CA HIS A 136 -19.94 9.97 0.43
C HIS A 136 -20.80 8.86 1.07
N LYS A 137 -21.84 8.38 0.36
CA LYS A 137 -22.70 7.31 0.84
C LYS A 137 -21.94 5.99 0.99
N ALA A 138 -21.16 5.61 -0.03
CA ALA A 138 -20.31 4.42 0.03
C ALA A 138 -19.26 4.57 1.13
N MET A 139 -18.65 5.75 1.30
CA MET A 139 -17.73 6.01 2.41
C MET A 139 -18.38 5.88 3.80
N ARG A 140 -19.66 6.22 3.93
CA ARG A 140 -20.41 6.05 5.18
C ARG A 140 -20.75 4.59 5.44
N ASP A 141 -21.22 3.89 4.41
CA ASP A 141 -21.84 2.57 4.57
C ASP A 141 -20.80 1.43 4.51
N ASP A 142 -19.72 1.60 3.71
CA ASP A 142 -18.69 0.59 3.43
C ASP A 142 -17.25 1.05 3.80
N GLY A 143 -17.09 2.27 4.30
CA GLY A 143 -15.78 2.80 4.71
C GLY A 143 -15.29 2.30 6.08
N PRO A 144 -14.16 2.84 6.58
CA PRO A 144 -13.51 2.35 7.81
C PRO A 144 -14.35 2.50 9.10
N TRP A 145 -15.45 3.24 9.05
CA TRP A 145 -16.37 3.42 10.19
C TRP A 145 -17.73 2.75 9.98
N ALA A 146 -17.83 1.81 9.03
CA ALA A 146 -19.04 1.03 8.78
C ALA A 146 -19.53 0.25 10.03
N HIS A 147 -18.61 -0.10 10.94
CA HIS A 147 -18.89 -0.78 12.21
C HIS A 147 -19.68 0.07 13.23
N LEU A 148 -19.70 1.40 13.08
CA LEU A 148 -20.50 2.28 13.93
C LEU A 148 -21.99 2.10 13.66
N ARG A 149 -22.82 2.05 14.71
CA ARG A 149 -24.25 1.75 14.58
C ARG A 149 -25.12 3.01 14.50
N GLY A 150 -26.14 2.98 13.65
CA GLY A 150 -27.25 3.94 13.62
C GLY A 150 -26.81 5.40 13.52
N GLY A 151 -27.48 6.29 14.25
CA GLY A 151 -27.26 7.75 14.19
C GLY A 151 -25.83 8.21 14.49
N ILE A 152 -25.08 7.47 15.33
CA ILE A 152 -23.67 7.78 15.65
C ILE A 152 -22.81 7.77 14.39
N ARG A 153 -23.03 6.79 13.49
CA ARG A 153 -22.32 6.70 12.22
C ARG A 153 -22.58 7.94 11.35
N HIS A 154 -23.84 8.38 11.25
CA HIS A 154 -24.21 9.54 10.44
C HIS A 154 -23.56 10.83 10.96
N VAL A 155 -23.60 11.06 12.28
CA VAL A 155 -22.99 12.25 12.90
C VAL A 155 -21.48 12.24 12.69
N PHE A 156 -20.83 11.11 13.00
CA PHE A 156 -19.37 11.00 12.90
C PHE A 156 -18.87 11.13 11.45
N VAL A 157 -19.47 10.40 10.51
CA VAL A 157 -19.07 10.45 9.10
C VAL A 157 -19.39 11.82 8.49
N GLY A 158 -20.48 12.48 8.92
CA GLY A 158 -20.79 13.86 8.54
C GLY A 158 -19.74 14.86 9.03
N PHE A 159 -19.23 14.70 10.26
CA PHE A 159 -18.11 15.49 10.77
C PHE A 159 -16.84 15.28 9.94
N VAL A 160 -16.47 14.01 9.67
CA VAL A 160 -15.28 13.69 8.86
C VAL A 160 -15.42 14.26 7.44
N PHE A 161 -16.59 14.17 6.81
CA PHE A 161 -16.85 14.76 5.50
C PHE A 161 -16.59 16.26 5.46
N ARG A 162 -17.11 17.01 6.45
CA ARG A 162 -16.87 18.46 6.53
C ARG A 162 -15.39 18.78 6.71
N PHE A 163 -14.71 18.02 7.56
CA PHE A 163 -13.26 18.16 7.78
C PHE A 163 -12.46 17.89 6.50
N VAL A 164 -12.74 16.78 5.79
CA VAL A 164 -12.03 16.41 4.57
C VAL A 164 -12.26 17.45 3.47
N ARG A 165 -13.48 17.96 3.28
CA ARG A 165 -13.74 19.02 2.30
C ARG A 165 -12.96 20.30 2.58
N LEU A 166 -12.86 20.70 3.84
CA LEU A 166 -12.07 21.86 4.24
C LEU A 166 -10.57 21.63 3.97
N MET A 167 -10.07 20.43 4.31
CA MET A 167 -8.70 20.03 4.04
C MET A 167 -8.40 20.02 2.53
N LEU A 168 -9.28 19.45 1.69
CA LEU A 168 -9.13 19.46 0.23
C LEU A 168 -9.10 20.89 -0.32
N TYR A 169 -9.92 21.80 0.22
CA TYR A 169 -9.91 23.20 -0.22
C TYR A 169 -8.61 23.93 0.11
N PHE A 170 -8.06 23.72 1.32
CA PHE A 170 -6.79 24.33 1.73
C PHE A 170 -5.57 23.70 1.06
N GLN A 171 -5.61 22.39 0.80
CA GLN A 171 -4.56 21.70 0.05
C GLN A 171 -4.57 22.11 -1.43
N GLY A 172 -5.75 22.37 -2.02
CA GLY A 172 -5.90 22.91 -3.37
C GLY A 172 -6.89 22.11 -4.23
N THR A 173 -6.93 20.79 -4.10
CA THR A 173 -7.81 19.91 -4.89
C THR A 173 -9.28 20.35 -4.82
N GLY A 174 -9.76 20.75 -3.64
CA GLY A 174 -11.15 21.18 -3.43
C GLY A 174 -11.55 22.49 -4.09
N ARG A 175 -10.64 23.15 -4.84
CA ARG A 175 -10.91 24.38 -5.60
C ARG A 175 -11.28 24.14 -7.06
N HIS A 176 -11.05 22.93 -7.55
CA HIS A 176 -11.27 22.56 -8.94
C HIS A 176 -12.70 22.06 -9.17
N SER A 177 -13.15 22.15 -10.42
CA SER A 177 -14.43 21.56 -10.82
C SER A 177 -14.35 20.03 -10.87
N PRO A 178 -15.47 19.29 -10.76
CA PRO A 178 -15.48 17.84 -10.91
C PRO A 178 -14.85 17.36 -12.23
N GLU A 179 -15.06 18.09 -13.32
CA GLU A 179 -14.50 17.78 -14.64
C GLU A 179 -12.98 17.95 -14.68
N GLU A 180 -12.46 19.00 -14.02
CA GLU A 180 -11.02 19.21 -13.86
C GLU A 180 -10.39 18.12 -13.01
N ILE A 181 -11.01 17.75 -11.89
CA ILE A 181 -10.56 16.64 -11.04
C ILE A 181 -10.50 15.34 -11.82
N LYS A 182 -11.55 15.01 -12.57
CA LYS A 182 -11.58 13.82 -13.43
C LYS A 182 -10.45 13.85 -14.45
N ARG A 183 -10.18 15.00 -15.08
CA ARG A 183 -9.06 15.16 -16.03
C ARG A 183 -7.71 14.90 -15.36
N PHE A 184 -7.47 15.49 -14.19
CA PHE A 184 -6.22 15.26 -13.43
C PHE A 184 -6.05 13.80 -13.01
N GLN A 185 -7.14 13.15 -12.58
CA GLN A 185 -7.14 11.73 -12.24
C GLN A 185 -6.81 10.87 -13.47
N THR A 186 -7.40 11.19 -14.62
CA THR A 186 -7.14 10.48 -15.88
C THR A 186 -5.70 10.65 -16.35
N GLU A 187 -5.18 11.87 -16.31
CA GLU A 187 -3.81 12.18 -16.70
C GLU A 187 -2.79 11.46 -15.81
N ALA A 188 -2.96 11.53 -14.48
CA ALA A 188 -2.05 10.90 -13.54
C ALA A 188 -2.04 9.36 -13.65
N ILE A 189 -3.20 8.72 -13.80
CA ILE A 189 -3.27 7.26 -13.97
C ILE A 189 -2.74 6.84 -15.35
N GLY A 190 -3.01 7.62 -16.40
CA GLY A 190 -2.44 7.40 -17.72
C GLY A 190 -0.91 7.42 -17.69
N ALA A 191 -0.32 8.42 -17.04
CA ALA A 191 1.13 8.53 -16.89
C ALA A 191 1.75 7.32 -16.15
N LEU A 192 1.08 6.84 -15.08
CA LEU A 192 1.51 5.61 -14.39
C LEU A 192 1.35 4.37 -15.28
N ALA A 193 0.30 4.29 -16.10
CA ALA A 193 0.08 3.18 -17.01
C ALA A 193 1.14 3.13 -18.12
N ASP A 194 1.52 4.28 -18.67
CA ASP A 194 2.60 4.39 -19.66
C ASP A 194 3.93 3.95 -19.04
N LEU A 195 4.21 4.39 -17.82
CA LEU A 195 5.42 4.01 -17.09
C LEU A 195 5.45 2.51 -16.76
N ALA A 196 4.32 1.94 -16.32
CA ALA A 196 4.20 0.50 -16.06
C ALA A 196 4.35 -0.33 -17.34
N THR A 197 3.85 0.15 -18.47
CA THR A 197 4.04 -0.50 -19.78
C THR A 197 5.51 -0.50 -20.16
N ALA A 198 6.17 0.65 -20.09
CA ALA A 198 7.60 0.76 -20.38
C ALA A 198 8.47 -0.10 -19.44
N ALA A 199 8.12 -0.19 -18.16
CA ALA A 199 8.79 -1.04 -17.18
C ALA A 199 8.60 -2.54 -17.48
N LYS A 200 7.39 -2.94 -17.84
CA LYS A 200 7.06 -4.32 -18.22
C LYS A 200 7.83 -4.74 -19.47
N ASP A 201 7.90 -3.89 -20.50
CA ASP A 201 8.60 -4.19 -21.75
C ASP A 201 10.12 -4.36 -21.57
N LYS A 202 10.71 -3.74 -20.55
CA LYS A 202 12.11 -3.97 -20.16
C LYS A 202 12.32 -5.31 -19.44
N THR A 203 11.25 -5.90 -18.90
CA THR A 203 11.28 -7.08 -18.03
C THR A 203 10.80 -8.35 -18.74
N THR A 204 10.09 -8.23 -19.86
CA THR A 204 9.47 -9.33 -20.63
C THR A 204 10.44 -10.41 -21.11
N GLY A 205 11.75 -10.17 -21.10
CA GLY A 205 12.76 -11.21 -21.32
C GLY A 205 12.89 -12.26 -20.19
N ARG A 206 12.24 -12.06 -19.04
CA ARG A 206 12.33 -12.94 -17.85
C ARG A 206 11.13 -13.88 -17.65
N ASP A 207 10.02 -13.68 -18.36
CA ASP A 207 8.74 -14.38 -18.13
C ASP A 207 8.38 -15.35 -19.28
N THR A 208 9.35 -16.11 -19.81
CA THR A 208 9.17 -16.90 -21.05
C THR A 208 8.79 -18.35 -20.83
N GLU A 209 8.89 -18.90 -19.62
CA GLU A 209 8.55 -20.31 -19.37
C GLU A 209 7.04 -20.51 -19.11
N PRO A 210 6.34 -21.29 -19.94
CA PRO A 210 4.93 -21.58 -19.74
C PRO A 210 4.71 -22.32 -18.41
N GLY A 211 3.83 -21.79 -17.55
CA GLY A 211 3.44 -22.40 -16.28
C GLY A 211 4.17 -21.89 -15.04
N GLN A 212 5.18 -21.04 -15.19
CA GLN A 212 5.85 -20.41 -14.05
C GLN A 212 5.12 -19.12 -13.63
N GLN A 213 5.02 -18.91 -12.31
CA GLN A 213 4.49 -17.66 -11.75
C GLN A 213 5.32 -16.49 -12.26
N LYS A 214 4.66 -15.55 -12.95
CA LYS A 214 5.31 -14.33 -13.45
C LYS A 214 5.88 -13.54 -12.29
N THR A 215 7.11 -13.07 -12.46
CA THR A 215 7.82 -12.31 -11.43
C THR A 215 7.37 -10.84 -11.44
N PRO A 216 7.38 -10.15 -10.28
CA PRO A 216 7.15 -8.71 -10.24
C PRO A 216 8.12 -7.94 -11.14
N PHE A 217 7.62 -6.87 -11.75
CA PHE A 217 8.44 -5.85 -12.40
C PHE A 217 8.28 -4.53 -11.63
N TRP A 218 9.27 -3.65 -11.74
CA TRP A 218 9.36 -2.45 -10.91
C TRP A 218 9.14 -1.21 -11.73
N ILE A 219 8.46 -0.20 -11.18
CA ILE A 219 7.92 0.95 -11.93
C ILE A 219 9.01 1.77 -12.64
N LEU A 220 10.22 1.83 -12.07
CA LEU A 220 11.38 2.49 -12.69
C LEU A 220 12.21 1.57 -13.61
N GLY A 221 11.80 0.31 -13.78
CA GLY A 221 12.40 -0.66 -14.70
C GLY A 221 13.74 -1.25 -14.22
N GLY A 222 14.06 -1.14 -12.93
CA GLY A 222 15.26 -1.74 -12.32
C GLY A 222 15.13 -3.25 -12.08
N GLU A 223 16.17 -3.87 -11.53
CA GLU A 223 16.13 -5.28 -11.08
C GLU A 223 15.45 -5.46 -9.72
N LYS A 224 15.56 -4.45 -8.86
CA LYS A 224 14.97 -4.37 -7.52
C LYS A 224 13.93 -3.24 -7.46
N PRO A 225 12.96 -3.30 -6.52
CA PRO A 225 12.03 -2.20 -6.30
C PRO A 225 12.75 -0.97 -5.75
N THR A 226 12.09 0.17 -5.91
CA THR A 226 12.43 1.44 -5.24
C THR A 226 11.32 1.79 -4.25
N GLU A 227 11.52 2.83 -3.42
CA GLU A 227 10.46 3.29 -2.48
C GLU A 227 9.16 3.72 -3.22
N ALA A 228 9.27 4.11 -4.48
CA ALA A 228 8.14 4.40 -5.36
C ALA A 228 7.23 3.19 -5.58
N ASP A 229 7.78 1.97 -5.68
CA ASP A 229 6.98 0.75 -5.89
C ASP A 229 6.06 0.45 -4.70
N PHE A 230 6.56 0.66 -3.47
CA PHE A 230 5.75 0.46 -2.26
C PHE A 230 4.61 1.47 -2.17
N SER A 231 4.87 2.69 -2.62
CA SER A 231 3.89 3.78 -2.62
C SER A 231 2.84 3.57 -3.71
N LEU A 232 3.27 3.17 -4.91
CA LEU A 232 2.38 2.84 -6.02
C LEU A 232 1.51 1.62 -5.73
N PHE A 233 2.11 0.51 -5.28
CA PHE A 233 1.36 -0.69 -4.94
C PHE A 233 0.37 -0.42 -3.80
N GLY A 234 0.79 0.31 -2.76
CA GLY A 234 -0.12 0.71 -1.67
C GLY A 234 -1.28 1.56 -2.18
N TYR A 235 -1.04 2.49 -3.10
CA TYR A 235 -2.08 3.28 -3.75
C TYR A 235 -3.05 2.40 -4.56
N LEU A 236 -2.53 1.60 -5.50
CA LEU A 236 -3.36 0.79 -6.40
C LEU A 236 -4.16 -0.29 -5.66
N SER A 237 -3.53 -1.07 -4.79
CA SER A 237 -4.20 -2.14 -4.03
C SER A 237 -5.31 -1.59 -3.11
N GLY A 238 -5.06 -0.46 -2.45
CA GLY A 238 -6.04 0.18 -1.56
C GLY A 238 -7.30 0.69 -2.29
N LEU A 239 -7.19 0.99 -3.59
CA LEU A 239 -8.33 1.38 -4.43
C LEU A 239 -9.24 0.20 -4.73
N LEU A 240 -8.66 -0.98 -4.93
CA LEU A 240 -9.34 -2.19 -5.38
C LEU A 240 -10.15 -2.89 -4.28
N VAL A 241 -9.86 -2.63 -3.01
CA VAL A 241 -10.50 -3.32 -1.88
C VAL A 241 -11.78 -2.66 -1.36
N THR A 242 -12.17 -1.48 -1.85
CA THR A 242 -13.41 -0.82 -1.39
C THR A 242 -14.21 -0.21 -2.54
N PRO A 243 -15.55 -0.18 -2.46
CA PRO A 243 -16.43 0.36 -3.50
C PRO A 243 -16.50 1.90 -3.51
N THR A 244 -15.53 2.59 -2.91
CA THR A 244 -15.62 4.02 -2.59
C THR A 244 -15.00 4.93 -3.67
N GLN A 245 -14.46 4.33 -4.73
CA GLN A 245 -13.81 5.02 -5.87
C GLN A 245 -14.03 4.27 -7.20
N PRO A 246 -15.28 4.05 -7.62
CA PRO A 246 -15.59 3.24 -8.80
C PRO A 246 -15.01 3.81 -10.10
N ALA A 247 -14.91 5.13 -10.25
CA ALA A 247 -14.41 5.74 -11.48
C ALA A 247 -12.90 5.55 -11.61
N THR A 248 -12.15 5.78 -10.52
CA THR A 248 -10.71 5.51 -10.49
C THR A 248 -10.39 4.03 -10.68
N VAL A 249 -11.16 3.13 -10.04
CA VAL A 249 -10.97 1.67 -10.22
C VAL A 249 -11.22 1.25 -11.66
N ALA A 250 -12.29 1.76 -12.30
CA ALA A 250 -12.57 1.46 -13.70
C ALA A 250 -11.43 1.92 -14.62
N LEU A 251 -10.85 3.10 -14.35
CA LEU A 251 -9.72 3.59 -15.13
C LEU A 251 -8.47 2.70 -14.95
N ILE A 252 -8.13 2.30 -13.72
CA ILE A 252 -7.00 1.39 -13.47
C ILE A 252 -7.22 0.06 -14.21
N LYS A 253 -8.42 -0.52 -14.12
CA LYS A 253 -8.75 -1.78 -14.79
C LYS A 253 -8.73 -1.68 -16.31
N SER A 254 -8.84 -0.48 -16.88
CA SER A 254 -8.70 -0.26 -18.32
C SER A 254 -7.25 -0.29 -18.81
N HIS A 255 -6.26 -0.32 -17.91
CA HIS A 255 -4.83 -0.37 -18.23
C HIS A 255 -4.21 -1.73 -17.83
N PRO A 256 -4.03 -2.67 -18.79
CA PRO A 256 -3.56 -4.03 -18.49
C PRO A 256 -2.18 -4.08 -17.79
N ALA A 257 -1.30 -3.12 -18.06
CA ALA A 257 0.02 -3.07 -17.42
C ALA A 257 -0.09 -2.79 -15.91
N LEU A 258 -1.02 -1.92 -15.48
CA LEU A 258 -1.25 -1.64 -14.06
C LEU A 258 -1.90 -2.84 -13.35
N VAL A 259 -2.84 -3.51 -14.01
CA VAL A 259 -3.47 -4.73 -13.47
C VAL A 259 -2.40 -5.82 -13.28
N ASP A 260 -1.59 -6.09 -14.30
CA ASP A 260 -0.50 -7.08 -14.24
C ASP A 260 0.55 -6.71 -13.17
N TYR A 261 0.86 -5.41 -13.00
CA TYR A 261 1.76 -4.92 -11.94
C TYR A 261 1.24 -5.30 -10.54
N VAL A 262 -0.03 -4.97 -10.26
CA VAL A 262 -0.64 -5.25 -8.95
C VAL A 262 -0.76 -6.75 -8.71
N GLU A 263 -1.19 -7.52 -9.70
CA GLU A 263 -1.33 -8.97 -9.57
C GLU A 263 -0.01 -9.68 -9.25
N ARG A 264 1.08 -9.33 -9.94
CA ARG A 264 2.38 -9.97 -9.72
C ARG A 264 2.91 -9.70 -8.32
N ILE A 265 2.82 -8.44 -7.86
CA ILE A 265 3.24 -8.07 -6.50
C ILE A 265 2.35 -8.76 -5.47
N HIS A 266 1.03 -8.77 -5.68
CA HIS A 266 0.08 -9.46 -4.80
C HIS A 266 0.43 -10.95 -4.66
N LYS A 267 0.54 -11.67 -5.78
CA LYS A 267 0.85 -13.11 -5.81
C LYS A 267 2.22 -13.44 -5.20
N THR A 268 3.16 -12.50 -5.22
CA THR A 268 4.52 -12.73 -4.70
C THR A 268 4.64 -12.41 -3.20
N TYR A 269 4.12 -11.27 -2.75
CA TYR A 269 4.35 -10.77 -1.37
C TYR A 269 3.13 -10.86 -0.46
N PHE A 270 1.96 -11.15 -1.02
CA PHE A 270 0.66 -11.15 -0.34
C PHE A 270 -0.20 -12.35 -0.75
N ALA A 271 0.42 -13.49 -1.07
CA ALA A 271 -0.31 -14.72 -1.43
C ALA A 271 -1.21 -15.24 -0.30
N ASP A 272 -0.96 -14.82 0.95
CA ASP A 272 -1.76 -15.08 2.14
C ASP A 272 -2.97 -14.14 2.28
N PHE A 273 -3.08 -13.10 1.43
CA PHE A 273 -4.20 -12.18 1.45
C PHE A 273 -5.31 -12.64 0.51
N ARG A 274 -6.54 -12.18 0.78
CA ARG A 274 -7.69 -12.36 -0.10
C ARG A 274 -7.37 -11.81 -1.49
N ASP A 275 -7.77 -12.57 -2.50
CA ASP A 275 -7.64 -12.20 -3.90
C ASP A 275 -8.31 -10.83 -4.16
N LEU A 276 -7.67 -10.03 -5.01
CA LEU A 276 -8.15 -8.71 -5.43
C LEU A 276 -9.20 -8.81 -6.55
N GLY A 277 -9.45 -9.99 -7.12
CA GLY A 277 -10.43 -10.18 -8.20
C GLY A 277 -10.07 -9.35 -9.44
N LEU A 278 -8.77 -9.33 -9.75
CA LEU A 278 -8.17 -8.73 -10.94
C LEU A 278 -8.13 -9.72 -12.10
#